data_AF-A0A1C6HG62-F1
#
_entry.id   AF-A0A1C6HG62-F1
#
_cell.length_a   1.000
_cell.length_b   1.000
_cell.length_c   1.000
_cell.angle_alpha   90.00
_cell.angle_beta   90.00
_cell.angle_gamma   90.00
#
_symmetry.space_group_name_H-M   'P 1'
#
loop_
_entity.id
_entity.type
_entity.pdbx_description
1 polymer ?
#
loop_
_entity_poly.entity_id
_entity_poly.type
_entity_poly.pdbx_seq_one_letter_code
_entity_poly.pdbx_strand_id
1 'polypeptide(L)' 'MILYFSGTGNSRYAAELLSEQLNEELLDLGKRIKSGEKSQIFLLDLWFL' A
#
# COMPACT_ATOMS: atom_id res chain seq x y z
N MET A 1 -6.08 3.07 -3.09
CA MET A 1 -4.76 2.72 -2.53
C MET A 1 -4.71 1.22 -2.22
N ILE A 2 -3.58 0.56 -2.51
CA ILE A 2 -3.32 -0.85 -2.23
C ILE A 2 -2.23 -0.95 -1.17
N LEU A 3 -2.61 -1.49 -0.01
CA LEU A 3 -1.69 -1.78 1.09
C LEU A 3 -1.28 -3.24 1.05
N TYR A 4 0.02 -3.54 1.12
CA TYR A 4 0.46 -4.93 1.07
C TYR A 4 1.62 -5.23 2.04
N PHE A 5 1.71 -6.51 2.40
CA PHE A 5 2.87 -7.13 3.04
C PHE A 5 3.39 -8.26 2.16
N SER A 6 4.70 -8.44 2.09
CA SER A 6 5.30 -9.54 1.33
C SER A 6 6.55 -10.06 2.03
N GLY A 7 6.57 -11.36 2.31
CA GLY A 7 7.75 -12.05 2.83
C GLY A 7 8.69 -12.49 1.72
N THR A 8 8.15 -13.13 0.68
CA THR A 8 8.92 -13.78 -0.39
C THR A 8 8.69 -13.20 -1.78
N GLY A 9 7.73 -12.28 -1.96
CA GLY A 9 7.50 -11.58 -3.24
C GLY A 9 6.12 -11.79 -3.85
N ASN A 10 5.41 -12.88 -3.56
CA ASN A 10 4.13 -13.19 -4.22
C ASN A 10 3.07 -12.09 -4.04
N SER A 11 2.89 -11.61 -2.81
CA SER A 11 1.95 -10.52 -2.54
C SER A 11 2.40 -9.20 -3.15
N ARG A 12 3.71 -8.98 -3.33
CA ARG A 12 4.23 -7.79 -4.03
C ARG A 12 3.81 -7.84 -5.49
N TYR A 13 4.05 -8.98 -6.15
CA TYR A 13 3.69 -9.18 -7.55
C TYR A 13 2.19 -8.98 -7.80
N ALA A 14 1.33 -9.57 -6.95
CA ALA A 14 -0.11 -9.37 -7.06
C ALA A 14 -0.51 -7.90 -6.84
N ALA A 15 0.11 -7.21 -5.87
CA ALA A 15 -0.22 -5.83 -5.57
C ALA A 15 0.27 -4.85 -6.65
N GLU A 16 1.41 -5.09 -7.27
CA GLU A 16 1.91 -4.36 -8.45
C GLU A 16 0.95 -4.51 -9.63
N LEU A 17 0.55 -5.73 -9.97
CA LEU A 17 -0.45 -5.98 -11.02
C LEU A 17 -1.76 -5.22 -10.75
N LEU A 18 -2.29 -5.31 -9.53
CA LEU A 18 -3.53 -4.62 -9.17
C LEU A 18 -3.37 -3.09 -9.20
N SER A 19 -2.23 -2.55 -8.77
CA SER A 19 -1.93 -1.12 -8.80
C SER A 19 -1.93 -0.58 -10.22
N GLU A 20 -1.31 -1.32 -11.15
CA GLU A 20 -1.29 -0.97 -12.57
C GLU A 20 -2.69 -1.01 -13.19
N GLN A 21 -3.47 -2.07 -12.92
CA GLN A 21 -4.81 -2.24 -13.51
C GLN A 21 -5.84 -1.24 -12.97
N LEU A 22 -5.73 -0.88 -11.69
CA LEU A 22 -6.68 0.01 -11.02
C LEU A 22 -6.22 1.47 -11.02
N ASN A 23 -4.99 1.75 -11.46
CA ASN A 23 -4.33 3.05 -11.34
C ASN A 23 -4.35 3.58 -9.90
N GLU A 24 -4.01 2.71 -8.96
CA GLU A 24 -4.09 2.96 -7.52
C GLU A 24 -2.71 3.01 -6.88
N GLU A 25 -2.51 3.91 -5.92
CA GLU A 25 -1.24 4.01 -5.18
C GLU A 25 -0.92 2.72 -4.43
N LEU A 26 0.35 2.28 -4.47
CA LEU A 26 0.82 1.06 -3.81
C LEU A 26 1.73 1.36 -2.61
N LEU A 27 1.44 0.80 -1.44
CA LEU A 27 2.22 0.99 -0.21
C LEU A 27 2.68 -0.33 0.43
N ASP A 28 4.01 -0.49 0.57
CA ASP A 28 4.67 -1.60 1.27
C ASP A 28 4.68 -1.36 2.79
N LEU A 29 3.74 -2.00 3.50
CA LEU A 29 3.61 -1.85 4.95
C LEU A 29 4.78 -2.50 5.71
N GLY A 30 5.44 -3.50 5.13
CA GLY A 30 6.60 -4.14 5.73
C GLY A 30 7.79 -3.19 5.81
N LYS A 31 8.02 -2.39 4.76
CA LYS A 31 9.04 -1.33 4.76
C LYS A 31 8.67 -0.21 5.73
N ARG A 32 7.41 0.24 5.72
CA ARG A 32 6.92 1.34 6.57
C ARG A 32 7.06 1.05 8.06
N ILE A 33 6.71 -0.17 8.50
CA ILE A 33 6.89 -0.57 9.90
C ILE A 33 8.38 -0.62 10.28
N LYS A 34 9.21 -1.20 9.39
CA LYS A 34 10.66 -1.30 9.62
C LYS A 34 11.38 0.05 9.63
N SER A 35 10.88 1.04 8.90
CA SER A 35 11.41 2.41 8.95
C SER A 35 10.99 3.17 10.21
N GLY A 36 10.09 2.61 11.03
CA GLY A 36 9.56 3.26 12.22
C GLY A 36 8.54 4.37 11.91
N GLU A 37 8.03 4.42 10.68
CA GLU A 37 7.03 5.41 10.28
C GLU A 37 5.68 5.09 10.92
N LYS A 38 5.19 6.00 11.76
CA LYS A 38 3.94 5.85 12.54
C LYS A 38 2.83 6.81 12.13
N SER A 39 3.04 7.59 11.07
CA SER A 39 2.01 8.48 10.54
C SER A 39 0.79 7.67 10.09
N GLN A 40 -0.40 8.22 10.33
CA GLN A 40 -1.64 7.63 9.87
C GLN A 40 -1.67 7.56 8.35
N ILE A 41 -2.25 6.49 7.81
CA ILE A 41 -2.50 6.34 6.39
C ILE A 41 -3.91 6.88 6.13
N PHE A 42 -4.00 7.88 5.27
CA PHE A 42 -5.27 8.45 4.84
C PHE A 42 -5.58 7.96 3.43
N LEU A 43 -6.82 7.55 3.19
CA LEU A 43 -7.31 7.35 1.83
C LEU A 43 -7.60 8.74 1.26
N LEU A 44 -7.03 9.10 0.10
CA LEU A 44 -7.50 10.28 -0.62
C LEU A 44 -8.99 10.09 -0.97
N ASP A 45 -9.74 11.18 -0.92
CA ASP A 45 -11.20 11.31 -1.17
C ASP A 45 -12.18 11.02 -0.01
N LEU A 46 -11.70 10.83 1.23
CA LEU A 46 -12.59 10.83 2.40
C LEU A 46 -12.66 12.21 3.10
N TRP A 47 -12.79 13.29 2.33
CA TRP A 47 -13.04 14.65 2.83
C TRP A 47 -14.51 15.09 2.65
N PHE A 48 -15.46 14.14 2.63
CA PHE A 48 -16.91 14.41 2.55
C PHE A 48 -17.65 14.28 3.89
N LEU A 49 -17.01 14.63 5.01
CA LEU A 49 -17.68 14.81 6.31
C LEU A 49 -17.26 16.13 6.95
#